data_AF-A0A7S1UWA0-F1
#
_entry.id   AF-A0A7S1UWA0-F1
#
_cell.length_a   1.000
_cell.length_b   1.000
_cell.length_c   1.000
_cell.angle_alpha   90.00
_cell.angle_beta   90.00
_cell.angle_gamma   90.00
#
_symmetry.space_group_name_H-M   'P 1'
#
loop_
_entity.id
_entity.type
_entity.pdbx_description
1 polymer ?
#
loop_
_entity_poly.entity_id
_entity_poly.type
_entity_poly.pdbx_seq_one_letter_code
_entity_poly.pdbx_strand_id
1 'polypeptide(L)'
;MCYNMLANVNGLSPETDKLNKFPRTAHLFDIGASTSDDIVLAEDNNVLATLCDGKTSVIMEEKIDGANLGFSLCPRTGQVLAQNRSHFISTGDHAQFGRVNEWIEEHREALCARVLRDSSGGNDNVRILYG
;
A
#
# COMPACT_ATOMS: atom_id res chain seq x y z
N MET A 1 7.60 -1.00 -7.21
CA MET A 1 7.49 -0.06 -6.08
C MET A 1 7.54 -0.86 -4.80
N CYS A 2 8.69 -0.88 -4.13
CA CYS A 2 8.88 -1.58 -2.86
C CYS A 2 9.89 -0.81 -2.01
N TYR A 3 9.58 0.43 -1.64
CA TYR A 3 9.89 0.87 -0.29
C TYR A 3 8.68 0.57 0.56
N ASN A 4 8.92 -0.01 1.74
CA ASN A 4 7.94 -0.29 2.78
C ASN A 4 7.09 0.97 3.05
N MET A 5 5.98 1.15 2.31
CA MET A 5 5.04 2.20 2.60
C MET A 5 4.22 1.75 3.80
N LEU A 6 4.87 1.72 4.97
CA LEU A 6 4.22 1.56 6.25
C LEU A 6 3.46 2.86 6.50
N ALA A 7 2.20 2.89 6.08
CA ALA A 7 1.31 3.95 6.52
C ALA A 7 1.05 3.73 8.02
N ASN A 8 1.52 4.65 8.86
CA ASN A 8 1.11 4.70 10.26
C ASN A 8 -0.21 5.45 10.31
N VAL A 9 -1.31 4.71 10.40
CA VAL A 9 -2.64 5.26 10.16
C VAL A 9 -3.21 5.86 11.44
N ASN A 10 -2.65 6.99 11.87
CA ASN A 10 -3.19 7.76 12.99
C ASN A 10 -4.51 8.41 12.57
N GLY A 11 -5.62 8.03 13.22
CA GLY A 11 -6.91 8.71 13.07
C GLY A 11 -7.93 8.05 12.14
N LEU A 12 -7.71 6.81 11.69
CA LEU A 12 -8.84 5.97 11.26
C LEU A 12 -9.44 5.27 12.48
N SER A 13 -10.77 5.28 12.56
CA SER A 13 -11.54 4.46 13.50
C SER A 13 -11.02 3.01 13.49
N PRO A 14 -11.04 2.28 14.63
CA PRO A 14 -10.60 0.88 14.74
C PRO A 14 -11.37 -0.12 13.85
N GLU A 15 -12.28 0.36 12.98
CA GLU A 15 -12.88 -0.41 11.89
C GLU A 15 -11.88 -0.70 10.75
N THR A 16 -10.97 -1.59 11.07
CA THR A 16 -9.82 -2.08 10.29
C THR A 16 -10.16 -3.29 9.41
N ASP A 17 -11.43 -3.69 9.41
CA ASP A 17 -12.04 -4.57 8.40
C ASP A 17 -12.47 -3.79 7.14
N LYS A 18 -12.10 -2.50 7.05
CA LYS A 18 -12.37 -1.66 5.89
C LYS A 18 -11.23 -1.75 4.88
N LEU A 19 -11.59 -1.91 3.60
CA LEU A 19 -10.65 -1.86 2.49
C LEU A 19 -9.93 -0.51 2.43
N ASN A 20 -8.60 -0.53 2.43
CA ASN A 20 -7.79 0.68 2.31
C ASN A 20 -7.43 0.95 0.86
N LYS A 21 -7.58 2.20 0.42
CA LYS A 21 -7.26 2.59 -0.96
C LYS A 21 -5.76 2.74 -1.14
N PHE A 22 -5.24 2.15 -2.21
CA PHE A 22 -3.86 2.33 -2.62
C PHE A 22 -3.67 3.77 -3.11
N PRO A 23 -2.58 4.44 -2.71
CA PRO A 23 -2.21 5.72 -3.29
C PRO A 23 -2.10 5.61 -4.80
N ARG A 24 -2.60 6.63 -5.51
CA ARG A 24 -2.48 6.74 -6.96
C ARG A 24 -1.21 7.53 -7.27
N THR A 25 -0.40 7.04 -8.18
CA THR A 25 0.78 7.75 -8.68
C THR A 25 0.34 8.71 -9.77
N ALA A 26 0.61 10.01 -9.59
CA ALA A 26 0.37 11.00 -10.63
C ALA A 26 1.51 10.99 -11.65
N HIS A 27 1.16 11.16 -12.93
CA HIS A 27 2.13 11.41 -14.01
C HIS A 27 2.74 12.80 -13.84
N LEU A 28 4.04 12.92 -14.09
CA LEU A 28 4.74 14.22 -14.03
C LEU A 28 4.27 15.17 -15.13
N PHE A 29 3.92 14.63 -16.29
CA PHE A 29 3.42 15.35 -17.46
C PHE A 29 2.62 14.40 -18.34
N ASP A 30 1.66 14.92 -19.10
CA ASP A 30 0.89 14.13 -20.06
C ASP A 30 1.65 14.02 -21.39
N ILE A 31 1.98 12.79 -21.79
CA ILE A 31 2.65 12.49 -23.07
C ILE A 31 1.65 12.17 -24.20
N GLY A 32 0.36 12.44 -24.01
CA GLY A 32 -0.69 12.23 -25.01
C GLY A 32 -1.31 10.83 -25.00
N ALA A 33 -1.12 10.08 -23.91
CA ALA A 33 -1.68 8.74 -23.70
C ALA A 33 -2.49 8.63 -22.40
N SER A 34 -2.70 9.75 -21.69
CA SER A 34 -3.47 9.76 -20.44
C SER A 34 -4.96 9.52 -20.72
N THR A 35 -5.56 8.69 -19.89
CA THR A 35 -7.00 8.41 -19.85
C THR A 35 -7.69 9.20 -18.73
N SER A 36 -9.02 9.12 -18.63
CA SER A 36 -9.76 9.75 -17.52
C SER A 36 -9.39 9.22 -16.15
N ASP A 37 -8.77 8.03 -16.07
CA ASP A 37 -8.34 7.41 -14.82
C ASP A 37 -6.94 7.88 -14.38
N ASP A 38 -6.21 8.55 -15.27
CA ASP A 38 -4.86 9.03 -15.01
C ASP A 38 -4.88 10.36 -14.27
N ILE A 39 -4.04 10.47 -13.24
CA ILE A 39 -3.83 11.72 -12.52
C ILE A 39 -2.58 12.34 -13.10
N VAL A 40 -2.66 13.56 -13.61
CA VAL A 40 -1.49 14.34 -14.01
C VAL A 40 -1.25 15.38 -12.93
N LEU A 41 0.01 15.59 -12.55
CA LEU A 41 0.35 16.66 -11.62
C LEU A 41 -0.13 18.01 -12.18
N ALA A 42 -0.92 18.73 -11.39
CA ALA A 42 -1.36 20.07 -11.75
C ALA A 42 -0.16 21.02 -11.81
N GLU A 43 -0.17 21.95 -12.77
CA GLU A 43 0.94 22.89 -13.01
C GLU A 43 1.16 23.86 -11.83
N ASP A 44 0.14 24.10 -11.01
CA ASP A 44 0.20 24.93 -9.80
C ASP A 44 0.74 24.19 -8.57
N ASN A 45 1.10 22.91 -8.71
CA ASN A 45 1.57 22.10 -7.59
C ASN A 45 3.08 22.27 -7.38
N ASN A 46 3.48 22.62 -6.14
CA ASN A 46 4.87 22.81 -5.74
C ASN A 46 5.71 21.52 -5.70
N VAL A 47 5.14 20.37 -6.10
CA VAL A 47 5.84 19.07 -6.12
C VAL A 47 7.09 19.13 -7.00
N LEU A 48 7.02 19.67 -8.23
CA LEU A 48 8.18 19.75 -9.11
C LEU A 48 9.28 20.65 -8.52
N ALA A 49 8.89 21.80 -7.95
CA ALA A 49 9.84 22.69 -7.28
C ALA A 49 10.52 22.00 -6.10
N THR A 50 9.78 21.19 -5.34
CA THR A 50 10.31 20.40 -4.22
C THR A 50 11.26 19.31 -4.71
N LEU A 51 10.89 18.57 -5.76
CA LEU A 51 11.73 17.51 -6.35
C LEU A 51 13.04 18.07 -6.94
N CYS A 52 13.07 19.34 -7.34
CA CYS A 52 14.21 19.98 -7.99
C CYS A 52 14.94 21.01 -7.10
N ASP A 53 14.63 21.11 -5.81
CA ASP A 53 15.22 22.12 -4.91
C ASP A 53 16.70 21.87 -4.53
N GLY A 54 17.27 20.74 -4.97
CA GLY A 54 18.63 20.32 -4.67
C GLY A 54 18.86 19.91 -3.20
N LYS A 55 17.80 19.86 -2.39
CA LYS A 55 17.82 19.51 -0.96
C LYS A 55 17.00 18.25 -0.67
N THR A 56 15.95 18.03 -1.44
CA THR A 56 15.05 16.89 -1.33
C THR A 56 15.72 15.65 -1.91
N SER A 57 15.92 14.64 -1.07
CA SER A 57 16.39 13.34 -1.53
C SER A 57 15.27 12.62 -2.27
N VAL A 58 15.48 12.32 -3.55
CA VAL A 58 14.53 11.59 -4.39
C VAL A 58 15.00 10.15 -4.57
N ILE A 59 14.10 9.20 -4.37
CA ILE A 59 14.33 7.77 -4.64
C ILE A 59 13.53 7.41 -5.89
N MET A 60 14.19 6.84 -6.88
CA MET A 60 13.55 6.30 -8.08
C MET A 60 13.43 4.78 -7.96
N GLU A 61 12.23 4.27 -8.21
CA GLU A 61 11.94 2.84 -8.19
C GLU A 61 11.30 2.40 -9.50
N GLU A 62 11.52 1.15 -9.86
CA GLU A 62 10.83 0.53 -10.99
C GLU A 62 9.32 0.43 -10.71
N LYS A 63 8.53 0.85 -11.70
CA LYS A 63 7.11 0.53 -11.76
C LYS A 63 6.96 -0.90 -12.26
N ILE A 64 6.69 -1.81 -11.32
CA ILE A 64 6.41 -3.21 -11.63
C ILE A 64 4.98 -3.31 -12.15
N ASP A 65 4.83 -3.81 -13.38
CA ASP A 65 3.52 -4.06 -13.98
C ASP A 65 2.93 -5.36 -13.42
N GLY A 66 2.15 -5.21 -12.35
CA GLY A 66 1.46 -6.31 -11.68
C GLY A 66 0.10 -5.87 -11.16
N ALA A 67 -0.33 -6.48 -10.06
CA ALA A 67 -1.55 -6.12 -9.36
C ALA A 67 -1.21 -5.61 -7.95
N ASN A 68 -1.90 -4.56 -7.52
CA ASN A 68 -1.80 -4.04 -6.16
C ASN A 68 -2.08 -5.14 -5.14
N LEU A 69 -1.20 -5.30 -4.16
CA LEU A 69 -1.34 -6.21 -3.04
C LEU A 69 -1.04 -5.47 -1.73
N GLY A 70 -1.93 -5.61 -0.76
CA GLY A 70 -1.79 -5.00 0.56
C GLY A 70 -2.03 -5.99 1.69
N PHE A 71 -1.29 -5.88 2.78
CA PHE A 71 -1.48 -6.70 3.98
C PHE A 71 -1.79 -5.84 5.19
N SER A 72 -2.76 -6.25 6.01
CA SER A 72 -3.08 -5.63 7.30
C SER A 72 -3.34 -6.70 8.37
N LEU A 73 -3.36 -6.29 9.64
CA LEU A 73 -3.81 -7.14 10.74
C LEU A 73 -5.25 -6.78 11.12
N CYS A 74 -6.12 -7.78 11.21
CA CYS A 74 -7.43 -7.62 11.86
C CYS A 74 -7.20 -7.48 13.37
N PRO A 75 -7.53 -6.35 14.01
CA PRO A 75 -7.34 -6.15 15.44
C PRO A 75 -8.21 -7.05 16.30
N ARG A 76 -9.36 -7.49 15.78
CA ARG A 76 -10.30 -8.36 16.49
C ARG A 76 -9.82 -9.80 16.58
N THR A 77 -9.24 -10.31 15.50
CA THR A 77 -8.87 -11.73 15.38
C THR A 77 -7.36 -11.97 15.35
N GLY A 78 -6.56 -10.93 15.12
CA GLY A 78 -5.13 -11.03 14.86
C GLY A 78 -4.79 -11.73 13.55
N GLN A 79 -5.76 -11.95 12.66
CA GLN A 79 -5.53 -12.54 11.35
C GLN A 79 -4.88 -11.53 10.40
N VAL A 80 -4.02 -12.02 9.51
CA VAL A 80 -3.49 -11.22 8.42
C VAL A 80 -4.55 -11.19 7.32
N LEU A 81 -4.94 -10.00 6.90
CA LEU A 81 -5.84 -9.78 5.77
C LEU A 81 -5.03 -9.33 4.57
N ALA A 82 -5.23 -9.98 3.42
CA ALA A 82 -4.71 -9.51 2.13
C ALA A 82 -5.79 -8.77 1.35
N GLN A 83 -5.43 -7.71 0.64
CA GLN A 83 -6.33 -6.96 -0.23
C GLN A 83 -5.69 -6.62 -1.57
N ASN A 84 -6.50 -6.57 -2.62
CA ASN A 84 -6.16 -5.89 -3.87
C ASN A 84 -6.82 -4.50 -3.92
N ARG A 85 -6.74 -3.80 -5.06
CA ARG A 85 -7.31 -2.44 -5.21
C ARG A 85 -8.82 -2.32 -4.93
N SER A 86 -9.55 -3.43 -5.02
CA SER A 86 -11.02 -3.46 -5.03
C SER A 86 -11.64 -4.23 -3.86
N HIS A 87 -10.97 -5.22 -3.28
CA HIS A 87 -11.51 -6.07 -2.21
C HIS A 87 -10.41 -6.84 -1.44
N PHE A 88 -10.80 -7.47 -0.33
CA PHE A 88 -9.97 -8.45 0.37
C PHE A 88 -9.89 -9.76 -0.41
N ILE A 89 -8.69 -10.32 -0.50
CA ILE A 89 -8.40 -11.56 -1.20
C ILE A 89 -8.88 -12.73 -0.35
N SER A 90 -9.56 -13.66 -1.01
CA SER A 90 -10.11 -14.89 -0.44
C SER A 90 -9.69 -16.11 -1.27
N THR A 91 -9.84 -17.29 -0.70
CA THR A 91 -9.52 -18.54 -1.40
C THR A 91 -10.45 -18.72 -2.60
N GLY A 92 -9.89 -18.93 -3.79
CA GLY A 92 -10.66 -19.08 -5.03
C GLY A 92 -10.82 -17.79 -5.84
N ASP A 93 -10.23 -16.68 -5.39
CA ASP A 93 -10.10 -15.46 -6.20
C ASP A 93 -9.25 -15.70 -7.46
N HIS A 94 -9.19 -14.67 -8.30
CA HIS A 94 -8.44 -14.67 -9.57
C HIS A 94 -7.07 -15.36 -9.43
N ALA A 95 -6.71 -16.21 -10.39
CA ALA A 95 -5.53 -17.08 -10.32
C ALA A 95 -4.23 -16.35 -9.94
N GLN A 96 -4.10 -15.07 -10.32
CA GLN A 96 -2.98 -14.21 -9.94
C GLN A 96 -2.76 -14.06 -8.42
N PHE A 97 -3.80 -14.27 -7.61
CA PHE A 97 -3.75 -14.21 -6.15
C PHE A 97 -3.78 -15.59 -5.47
N GLY A 98 -3.86 -16.68 -6.24
CA GLY A 98 -4.09 -18.03 -5.71
C GLY A 98 -3.05 -18.51 -4.70
N ARG A 99 -1.82 -17.98 -4.75
CA ARG A 99 -0.72 -18.34 -3.85
C ARG A 99 -0.55 -17.40 -2.65
N VAL A 100 -1.35 -16.34 -2.55
CA VAL A 100 -1.18 -15.31 -1.50
C VAL A 100 -1.45 -15.92 -0.11
N ASN A 101 -2.50 -16.75 0.02
CA ASN A 101 -2.83 -17.36 1.31
C ASN A 101 -1.74 -18.34 1.77
N GLU A 102 -1.22 -19.18 0.87
CA GLU A 102 -0.09 -20.08 1.19
C GLU A 102 1.15 -19.30 1.62
N TRP A 103 1.47 -18.21 0.91
CA TRP A 103 2.60 -17.35 1.26
C TRP A 103 2.41 -16.68 2.63
N ILE A 104 1.19 -16.20 2.94
CA ILE A 104 0.88 -15.63 4.26
C ILE A 104 1.14 -16.66 5.35
N GLU A 105 0.63 -17.89 5.21
CA GLU A 105 0.80 -18.92 6.23
C GLU A 105 2.27 -19.26 6.45
N GLU A 106 3.07 -19.37 5.38
CA GLU A 106 4.51 -19.62 5.46
C GLU A 106 5.28 -18.46 6.14
N HIS A 107 4.86 -17.21 5.94
CA HIS A 107 5.58 -16.02 6.40
C HIS A 107 4.91 -15.29 7.57
N ARG A 108 3.84 -15.86 8.13
CA ARG A 108 2.93 -15.20 9.07
C ARG A 108 3.66 -14.60 10.26
N GLU A 109 4.56 -15.37 10.86
CA GLU A 109 5.29 -14.95 12.06
C GLU A 109 6.15 -13.72 11.78
N ALA A 110 6.96 -13.77 10.72
CA ALA A 110 7.82 -12.66 10.33
C ALA A 110 7.03 -11.41 9.93
N LEU A 111 5.96 -11.59 9.16
CA LEU A 111 5.08 -10.51 8.71
C LEU A 111 4.40 -9.81 9.91
N CYS A 112 3.84 -10.58 10.84
CA CYS A 112 3.23 -10.04 12.05
C CYS A 112 4.27 -9.33 12.94
N ALA A 113 5.38 -9.99 13.25
CA ALA A 113 6.31 -9.53 14.27
C ALA A 113 7.17 -8.32 13.84
N ARG A 114 7.46 -8.19 12.54
CA ARG A 114 8.40 -7.18 12.04
C ARG A 114 7.75 -6.06 11.23
N VAL A 115 6.63 -6.36 10.56
CA VAL A 115 6.04 -5.45 9.57
C VAL A 115 4.74 -4.86 10.06
N LEU A 116 3.79 -5.72 10.44
CA LEU A 116 2.41 -5.31 10.68
C LEU A 116 2.12 -4.83 12.10
N ARG A 117 2.90 -5.26 13.10
CA ARG A 117 2.78 -4.78 14.48
C ARG A 117 3.61 -3.50 14.67
N ASP A 118 3.01 -2.52 15.34
CA ASP A 118 3.73 -1.33 15.78
C ASP A 118 4.48 -1.59 17.10
N SER A 119 5.68 -1.02 17.24
CA SER A 119 6.52 -1.14 18.44
C SER A 119 6.04 -0.26 19.60
N SER A 120 5.05 0.61 19.36
CA SER A 120 4.63 1.69 20.26
C SER A 120 3.69 1.27 21.41
N GLY A 121 3.33 -0.01 21.53
CA GLY A 121 2.55 -0.53 22.67
C GLY A 121 1.07 -0.11 22.71
N GLY A 122 0.60 0.73 21.78
CA GLY A 122 -0.82 1.03 21.59
C GLY A 122 -1.48 -0.03 20.70
N ASN A 123 -2.59 -0.61 21.15
CA ASN A 123 -3.35 -1.66 20.46
C ASN A 123 -3.98 -1.22 19.12
N ASP A 124 -3.82 0.04 18.72
CA ASP A 124 -4.65 0.67 17.68
C ASP A 124 -3.90 0.97 16.36
N ASN A 125 -2.57 0.78 16.30
CA ASN A 125 -1.79 1.11 15.11
C ASN A 125 -1.62 -0.11 14.19
N VAL A 126 -2.59 -0.30 13.29
CA VAL A 126 -2.47 -1.26 12.18
C VAL A 126 -1.56 -0.66 11.11
N ARG A 127 -0.45 -1.34 10.81
CA ARG A 127 0.40 -1.01 9.66
C ARG A 127 -0.12 -1.75 8.44
N ILE A 128 -0.11 -1.07 7.31
CA ILE A 128 -0.44 -1.66 6.02
C ILE A 128 0.84 -1.67 5.19
N LEU A 129 1.18 -2.82 4.62
CA LEU A 129 2.22 -2.92 3.62
C LEU A 129 1.56 -2.94 2.24
N TYR A 130 2.04 -2.11 1.31
CA TYR A 130 1.60 -2.10 -0.09
C TYR A 130 2.74 -2.48 -1.02
N GLY A 131 2.41 -3.18 -2.10
CA GLY A 131 3.29 -3.53 -3.22
C GLY A 131 2.53 -3.77 -4.51
#